data_AF-A0A7S3KPX8-F1
#
_entry.id   AF-A0A7S3KPX8-F1
#
_cell.length_a   1.000
_cell.length_b   1.000
_cell.length_c   1.000
_cell.angle_alpha   90.00
_cell.angle_beta   90.00
_cell.angle_gamma   90.00
#
_symmetry.space_group_name_H-M   'P 1'
#
loop_
_entity.id
_entity.type
_entity.pdbx_description
1 polymer ?
#
loop_
_entity_poly.entity_id
_entity_poly.type
_entity_poly.pdbx_seq_one_letter_code
_entity_poly.pdbx_strand_id
1 'polypeptide(L)'
;EKSKTKQQKLLKRLKNMEEKVLIGNEVMNKAMKQEIELQKTKADVEERRREQLRIKQELQEAEDKKINLQKEYKNQQEELVGKKAEYQKIWTKYRGALDEKNDLEIDIQRERESLMMRIRELTNDIRLKHLIIDNYMPASEYVKIERRAEWNEELKEWQIPNLEYTGNNIKKNKKAQKEGKKIGDVESNFLYEHILNFEDDSEEEDYKEAATQRVKNMISNILVEEGEEEQLEAPAPEQQQAIYYKYTENGAEREDPEKSKKKKDKKKKGLQSGKRPITAKKMKKGDIVSMVETMT
;
A
#
# COMPACT_ATOMS: atom_id res chain seq x y z
N GLU A 1 121.34 -70.29 -9.38
CA GLU A 1 120.20 -69.93 -8.50
C GLU A 1 119.81 -68.44 -8.48
N LYS A 2 120.73 -67.48 -8.64
CA LYS A 2 120.43 -66.01 -8.61
C LYS A 2 119.52 -65.47 -9.75
N SER A 3 119.34 -66.20 -10.85
CA SER A 3 118.50 -65.76 -11.98
C SER A 3 117.01 -66.10 -11.77
N LYS A 4 116.72 -67.31 -11.26
CA LYS A 4 115.35 -67.75 -10.93
C LYS A 4 114.72 -66.90 -9.82
N THR A 5 115.51 -66.46 -8.84
CA THR A 5 115.04 -65.58 -7.74
C THR A 5 114.74 -64.16 -8.21
N LYS A 6 115.46 -63.63 -9.21
CA LYS A 6 115.16 -62.33 -9.83
C LYS A 6 113.88 -62.40 -10.68
N GLN A 7 113.70 -63.46 -11.47
CA GLN A 7 112.45 -63.70 -12.22
C GLN A 7 111.23 -63.84 -11.30
N GLN A 8 111.36 -64.55 -10.18
CA GLN A 8 110.28 -64.67 -9.18
C GLN A 8 109.95 -63.34 -8.49
N LYS A 9 110.94 -62.48 -8.22
CA LYS A 9 110.71 -61.13 -7.66
C LYS A 9 110.01 -60.20 -8.66
N LEU A 10 110.36 -60.26 -9.94
CA LEU A 10 109.69 -59.52 -11.01
C LEU A 10 108.25 -59.99 -11.21
N LEU A 11 108.00 -61.30 -11.21
CA LEU A 11 106.65 -61.88 -11.27
C LEU A 11 105.80 -61.47 -10.07
N LYS A 12 106.36 -61.46 -8.85
CA LYS A 12 105.65 -60.95 -7.65
C LYS A 12 105.34 -59.45 -7.76
N ARG A 13 106.25 -58.66 -8.31
CA ARG A 13 106.04 -57.21 -8.49
C ARG A 13 105.01 -56.90 -9.57
N LEU A 14 104.99 -57.68 -10.66
CA LEU A 14 103.96 -57.62 -11.70
C LEU A 14 102.60 -58.04 -11.14
N LYS A 15 102.51 -59.17 -10.43
CA LYS A 15 101.27 -59.60 -9.76
C LYS A 15 100.73 -58.56 -8.78
N ASN A 16 101.60 -57.96 -7.95
CA ASN A 16 101.18 -56.90 -7.03
C ASN A 16 100.75 -55.62 -7.76
N MET A 17 101.31 -55.31 -8.93
CA MET A 17 100.85 -54.19 -9.74
C MET A 17 99.51 -54.50 -10.42
N GLU A 18 99.34 -55.70 -10.97
CA GLU A 18 98.07 -56.17 -11.53
C GLU A 18 96.96 -56.17 -10.49
N GLU A 19 97.22 -56.68 -9.28
CA GLU A 19 96.26 -56.72 -8.18
C GLU A 19 95.89 -55.31 -7.71
N LYS A 20 96.84 -54.38 -7.63
CA LYS A 20 96.56 -52.96 -7.31
C LYS A 20 95.79 -52.24 -8.43
N VAL A 21 96.06 -52.54 -9.69
CA VAL A 21 95.31 -51.98 -10.83
C VAL A 21 93.90 -52.55 -10.88
N LEU A 22 93.73 -53.83 -10.57
CA LEU A 22 92.41 -54.48 -10.46
C LEU A 22 91.60 -53.89 -9.30
N ILE A 23 92.21 -53.77 -8.12
CA ILE A 23 91.60 -53.12 -6.94
C ILE A 23 91.29 -51.65 -7.25
N GLY A 24 92.17 -50.94 -7.96
CA GLY A 24 91.95 -49.57 -8.43
C GLY A 24 90.74 -49.47 -9.36
N ASN A 25 90.61 -50.37 -10.34
CA ASN A 25 89.46 -50.45 -11.24
C ASN A 25 88.17 -50.79 -10.50
N GLU A 26 88.18 -51.70 -9.52
CA GLU A 26 87.00 -52.02 -8.72
C GLU A 26 86.55 -50.86 -7.84
N VAL A 27 87.48 -50.15 -7.21
CA VAL A 27 87.19 -48.95 -6.40
C VAL A 27 86.65 -47.84 -7.28
N MET A 28 87.25 -47.63 -8.46
CA MET A 28 86.80 -46.61 -9.42
C MET A 28 85.41 -46.95 -9.99
N ASN A 29 85.14 -48.22 -10.31
CA ASN A 29 83.83 -48.69 -10.73
C ASN A 29 82.77 -48.57 -9.62
N LYS A 30 83.13 -48.82 -8.35
CA LYS A 30 82.24 -48.60 -7.20
C LYS A 30 81.94 -47.12 -6.99
N ALA A 31 82.95 -46.25 -7.07
CA ALA A 31 82.78 -44.80 -6.99
C ALA A 31 81.93 -44.25 -8.14
N MET A 32 82.13 -44.75 -9.36
CA MET A 32 81.33 -44.38 -10.54
C MET A 32 79.86 -44.80 -10.38
N LYS A 33 79.59 -46.01 -9.86
CA LYS A 33 78.22 -46.46 -9.56
C LYS A 33 77.56 -45.61 -8.48
N GLN A 34 78.29 -45.29 -7.41
CA GLN A 34 77.81 -44.42 -6.33
C GLN A 34 77.51 -43.00 -6.85
N GLU A 35 78.33 -42.45 -7.74
CA GLU A 35 78.09 -41.15 -8.35
C GLU A 35 76.84 -41.17 -9.25
N ILE A 36 76.66 -42.22 -10.06
CA ILE A 36 75.45 -42.38 -10.90
C ILE A 36 74.19 -42.51 -10.02
N GLU A 37 74.26 -43.28 -8.93
CA GLU A 37 73.16 -43.40 -7.96
C GLU A 37 72.88 -42.07 -7.24
N LEU A 38 73.91 -41.32 -6.87
CA LEU A 38 73.78 -39.98 -6.31
C LEU A 38 73.14 -39.00 -7.29
N GLN A 39 73.48 -39.07 -8.58
CA GLN A 39 72.85 -38.21 -9.58
C GLN A 39 71.40 -38.56 -9.82
N LYS A 40 71.06 -39.86 -9.89
CA LYS A 40 69.66 -40.30 -10.01
C LYS A 40 68.83 -39.87 -8.80
N THR A 41 69.33 -40.11 -7.59
CA THR A 41 68.62 -39.70 -6.37
C THR A 41 68.48 -38.18 -6.26
N LYS A 42 69.50 -37.40 -6.66
CA LYS A 42 69.40 -35.93 -6.74
C LYS A 42 68.35 -35.49 -7.75
N ALA A 43 68.31 -36.10 -8.93
CA ALA A 43 67.29 -35.81 -9.95
C ALA A 43 65.87 -36.12 -9.45
N ASP A 44 65.67 -37.28 -8.80
CA ASP A 44 64.38 -37.69 -8.24
C ASP A 44 63.91 -36.77 -7.09
N VAL A 45 64.85 -36.23 -6.31
CA VAL A 45 64.56 -35.26 -5.24
C VAL A 45 64.20 -33.90 -5.82
N GLU A 46 64.91 -33.45 -6.86
CA GLU A 46 64.62 -32.21 -7.57
C GLU A 46 63.22 -32.25 -8.22
N GLU A 47 62.87 -33.37 -8.86
CA GLU A 47 61.56 -33.58 -9.48
C GLU A 47 60.44 -33.57 -8.44
N ARG A 48 60.59 -34.31 -7.33
CA ARG A 48 59.66 -34.24 -6.20
C ARG A 48 59.53 -32.84 -5.62
N ARG A 49 60.63 -32.08 -5.54
CA ARG A 49 60.61 -30.69 -5.05
C ARG A 49 59.83 -29.78 -6.00
N ARG A 50 59.96 -29.96 -7.33
CA ARG A 50 59.17 -29.21 -8.33
C ARG A 50 57.69 -29.54 -8.23
N GLU A 51 57.35 -30.82 -8.07
CA GLU A 51 55.96 -31.25 -7.96
C GLU A 51 55.31 -30.76 -6.65
N GLN A 52 56.04 -30.82 -5.54
CA GLN A 52 55.62 -30.22 -4.27
C GLN A 52 55.39 -28.71 -4.39
N LEU A 53 56.26 -27.99 -5.11
CA LEU A 53 56.07 -26.56 -5.36
C LEU A 53 54.83 -26.29 -6.20
N ARG A 54 54.59 -27.09 -7.26
CA ARG A 54 53.41 -26.96 -8.11
C ARG A 54 52.11 -27.20 -7.32
N ILE A 55 52.07 -28.29 -6.56
CA ILE A 55 50.92 -28.62 -5.69
C ILE A 55 50.69 -27.51 -4.66
N LYS A 56 51.77 -26.96 -4.07
CA LYS A 56 51.65 -25.86 -3.10
C LYS A 56 51.09 -24.58 -3.75
N GLN A 57 51.52 -24.25 -4.97
CA GLN A 57 51.00 -23.11 -5.72
C GLN A 57 49.51 -23.30 -6.08
N GLU A 58 49.15 -24.48 -6.61
CA GLU A 58 47.76 -24.83 -6.91
C GLU A 58 46.86 -24.78 -5.66
N LEU A 59 47.38 -25.23 -4.51
CA LEU A 59 46.68 -25.15 -3.23
C LEU A 59 46.47 -23.69 -2.79
N GLN A 60 47.50 -22.85 -2.89
CA GLN A 60 47.38 -21.42 -2.56
C GLN A 60 46.37 -20.71 -3.46
N GLU A 61 46.39 -20.96 -4.77
CA GLU A 61 45.40 -20.39 -5.68
C GLU A 61 43.97 -20.84 -5.36
N ALA A 62 43.79 -22.11 -4.98
CA ALA A 62 42.50 -22.63 -4.56
C ALA A 62 42.01 -21.99 -3.25
N GLU A 63 42.92 -21.80 -2.29
CA GLU A 63 42.63 -21.10 -1.03
C GLU A 63 42.27 -19.63 -1.28
N ASP A 64 43.00 -18.93 -2.14
CA ASP A 64 42.71 -17.54 -2.52
C ASP A 64 41.36 -17.41 -3.22
N LYS A 65 41.05 -18.31 -4.15
CA LYS A 65 39.73 -18.37 -4.81
C LYS A 65 38.61 -18.61 -3.79
N LYS A 66 38.82 -19.52 -2.83
CA LYS A 66 37.85 -19.79 -1.76
C LYS A 66 37.64 -18.57 -0.87
N ILE A 67 38.71 -17.89 -0.47
CA ILE A 67 38.64 -16.67 0.34
C ILE A 67 37.91 -15.57 -0.42
N ASN A 68 38.20 -15.39 -1.72
CA ASN A 68 37.54 -14.38 -2.53
C ASN A 68 36.03 -14.65 -2.65
N LEU A 69 35.66 -15.89 -2.97
CA LEU A 69 34.25 -16.31 -2.99
C LEU A 69 33.56 -16.06 -1.64
N GLN A 70 34.21 -16.38 -0.52
CA GLN A 70 33.65 -16.12 0.80
C GLN A 70 33.42 -14.64 1.07
N LYS A 71 34.32 -13.75 0.61
CA LYS A 71 34.14 -12.29 0.71
C LYS A 71 32.95 -11.81 -0.12
N GLU A 72 32.84 -12.26 -1.36
CA GLU A 72 31.70 -11.94 -2.23
C GLU A 72 30.37 -12.41 -1.63
N TYR A 73 30.31 -13.64 -1.11
CA TYR A 73 29.11 -14.15 -0.43
C TYR A 73 28.73 -13.34 0.81
N LYS A 74 29.71 -12.93 1.63
CA LYS A 74 29.45 -12.10 2.80
C LYS A 74 28.93 -10.72 2.40
N ASN A 75 29.53 -10.09 1.41
CA ASN A 75 29.09 -8.80 0.88
C ASN A 75 27.64 -8.86 0.38
N GLN A 76 27.29 -9.90 -0.40
CA GLN A 76 25.92 -10.12 -0.86
C GLN A 76 24.94 -10.36 0.28
N GLN A 77 25.34 -11.10 1.32
CA GLN A 77 24.49 -11.30 2.50
C GLN A 77 24.23 -9.99 3.26
N GLU A 78 25.26 -9.17 3.45
CA GLU A 78 25.12 -7.85 4.09
C GLU A 78 24.20 -6.93 3.30
N GLU A 79 24.33 -6.89 1.96
CA GLU A 79 23.46 -6.13 1.08
C GLU A 79 21.99 -6.59 1.17
N LEU A 80 21.76 -7.91 1.18
CA LEU A 80 20.42 -8.47 1.34
C LEU A 80 19.79 -8.10 2.69
N VAL A 81 20.57 -8.13 3.77
CA VAL A 81 20.12 -7.70 5.10
C VAL A 81 19.77 -6.22 5.10
N GLY A 82 20.61 -5.37 4.49
CA GLY A 82 20.36 -3.94 4.34
C GLY A 82 19.06 -3.66 3.58
N LYS A 83 18.90 -4.25 2.38
CA LYS A 83 17.69 -4.14 1.57
C LYS A 83 16.44 -4.65 2.29
N LYS A 84 16.55 -5.75 3.03
CA LYS A 84 15.44 -6.28 3.84
C LYS A 84 15.05 -5.31 4.95
N ALA A 85 16.01 -4.68 5.61
CA ALA A 85 15.73 -3.69 6.65
C ALA A 85 15.06 -2.43 6.09
N GLU A 86 15.52 -1.93 4.95
CA GLU A 86 14.89 -0.81 4.25
C GLU A 86 13.47 -1.14 3.81
N TYR A 87 13.28 -2.31 3.20
CA TYR A 87 11.95 -2.80 2.83
C TYR A 87 11.02 -2.85 4.03
N GLN A 88 11.48 -3.40 5.17
CA GLN A 88 10.67 -3.45 6.38
C GLN A 88 10.30 -2.05 6.90
N LYS A 89 11.23 -1.09 6.87
CA LYS A 89 10.93 0.30 7.25
C LYS A 89 9.86 0.92 6.36
N ILE A 90 9.98 0.75 5.04
CA ILE A 90 8.99 1.27 4.07
C ILE A 90 7.65 0.56 4.25
N TRP A 91 7.67 -0.75 4.47
CA TRP A 91 6.47 -1.55 4.72
C TRP A 91 5.72 -1.10 5.97
N THR A 92 6.43 -0.83 7.07
CA THR A 92 5.83 -0.29 8.29
C THR A 92 5.21 1.09 8.05
N LYS A 93 5.90 1.98 7.33
CA LYS A 93 5.35 3.30 6.97
C LYS A 93 4.10 3.19 6.09
N TYR A 94 4.16 2.33 5.07
CA TYR A 94 3.02 2.05 4.19
C TYR A 94 1.84 1.51 4.98
N ARG A 95 2.11 0.58 5.91
CA ARG A 95 1.06 0.01 6.75
C ARG A 95 0.43 1.05 7.66
N GLY A 96 1.24 1.90 8.29
CA GLY A 96 0.77 3.02 9.10
C GLY A 96 -0.14 3.96 8.29
N ALA A 97 0.30 4.40 7.11
CA ALA A 97 -0.52 5.24 6.25
C ALA A 97 -1.81 4.56 5.75
N LEU A 98 -1.78 3.24 5.54
CA LEU A 98 -2.97 2.46 5.18
C LEU A 98 -3.97 2.39 6.34
N ASP A 99 -3.48 2.18 7.56
CA ASP A 99 -4.32 2.12 8.75
C ASP A 99 -4.91 3.53 9.04
N GLU A 100 -4.12 4.60 8.94
CA GLU A 100 -4.59 6.01 9.03
C GLU A 100 -5.68 6.32 8.00
N LYS A 101 -5.51 5.87 6.75
CA LYS A 101 -6.53 6.03 5.70
C LYS A 101 -7.86 5.37 6.10
N ASN A 102 -7.79 4.15 6.64
CA ASN A 102 -8.99 3.42 7.04
C ASN A 102 -9.68 4.10 8.24
N ASP A 103 -8.90 4.59 9.19
CA ASP A 103 -9.43 5.33 10.35
C ASP A 103 -10.15 6.61 9.90
N LEU A 104 -9.54 7.37 8.98
CA LEU A 104 -10.18 8.55 8.37
C LEU A 104 -11.48 8.21 7.63
N GLU A 105 -11.52 7.09 6.90
CA GLU A 105 -12.76 6.66 6.22
C GLU A 105 -13.88 6.34 7.21
N ILE A 106 -13.56 5.73 8.34
CA ILE A 106 -14.54 5.44 9.41
C ILE A 106 -15.06 6.74 10.01
N ASP A 107 -14.17 7.69 10.30
CA ASP A 107 -14.57 8.97 10.89
C ASP A 107 -15.43 9.79 9.94
N ILE A 108 -15.06 9.87 8.66
CA ILE A 108 -15.89 10.52 7.62
C ILE A 108 -17.28 9.87 7.54
N GLN A 109 -17.35 8.53 7.58
CA GLN A 109 -18.64 7.84 7.53
C GLN A 109 -19.50 8.16 8.75
N ARG A 110 -18.91 8.21 9.95
CA ARG A 110 -19.62 8.60 11.19
C ARG A 110 -20.10 10.05 11.16
N GLU A 111 -19.26 10.97 10.72
CA GLU A 111 -19.62 12.39 10.56
C GLU A 111 -20.75 12.55 9.55
N ARG A 112 -20.66 11.85 8.41
CA ARG A 112 -21.72 11.82 7.40
C ARG A 112 -23.03 11.30 7.98
N GLU A 113 -23.00 10.21 8.73
CA GLU A 113 -24.20 9.65 9.37
C GLU A 113 -24.81 10.63 10.39
N SER A 114 -23.97 11.29 11.20
CA SER A 114 -24.39 12.32 12.15
C SER A 114 -25.05 13.51 11.46
N LEU A 115 -24.43 14.04 10.39
CA LEU A 115 -25.00 15.13 9.59
C LEU A 115 -26.32 14.72 8.93
N MET A 116 -26.39 13.50 8.38
CA MET A 116 -27.63 12.99 7.79
C MET A 116 -28.74 12.84 8.83
N MET A 117 -28.42 12.38 10.04
CA MET A 117 -29.38 12.33 11.15
C MET A 117 -29.89 13.74 11.48
N ARG A 118 -28.97 14.72 11.57
CA ARG A 118 -29.34 16.12 11.84
C ARG A 118 -30.23 16.72 10.74
N ILE A 119 -29.93 16.44 9.47
CA ILE A 119 -30.77 16.89 8.34
C ILE A 119 -32.18 16.29 8.45
N ARG A 120 -32.29 15.00 8.79
CA ARG A 120 -33.60 14.35 8.98
C ARG A 120 -34.39 14.97 10.13
N GLU A 121 -33.75 15.24 11.26
CA GLU A 121 -34.37 15.96 12.39
C GLU A 121 -34.89 17.33 11.96
N LEU A 122 -34.04 18.16 11.34
CA LEU A 122 -34.41 19.49 10.88
C LEU A 122 -35.54 19.45 9.84
N THR A 123 -35.50 18.47 8.93
CA THR A 123 -36.56 18.27 7.93
C THR A 123 -37.88 17.92 8.61
N ASN A 124 -37.86 17.07 9.64
CA ASN A 124 -39.06 16.74 10.41
C ASN A 124 -39.61 17.98 11.15
N ASP A 125 -38.73 18.76 11.78
CA ASP A 125 -39.12 20.01 12.45
C ASP A 125 -39.74 21.01 11.48
N ILE A 126 -39.16 21.14 10.27
CA ILE A 126 -39.68 22.01 9.22
C ILE A 126 -41.06 21.52 8.76
N ARG A 127 -41.23 20.21 8.51
CA ARG A 127 -42.53 19.64 8.11
C ARG A 127 -43.59 19.85 9.19
N LEU A 128 -43.23 19.65 10.47
CA LEU A 128 -44.13 19.91 11.59
C LEU A 128 -44.56 21.37 11.63
N LYS A 129 -43.62 22.31 11.48
CA LYS A 129 -43.92 23.75 11.47
C LYS A 129 -44.83 24.13 10.30
N HIS A 130 -44.58 23.63 9.09
CA HIS A 130 -45.45 23.86 7.94
C HIS A 130 -46.85 23.28 8.18
N LEU A 131 -46.96 22.06 8.70
CA LEU A 131 -48.26 21.46 9.02
C LEU A 131 -49.04 22.30 10.03
N ILE A 132 -48.37 22.86 11.06
CA ILE A 132 -49.02 23.79 12.00
C ILE A 132 -49.48 25.06 11.29
N ILE A 133 -48.66 25.66 10.42
CA ILE A 133 -49.02 26.85 9.66
C ILE A 133 -50.25 26.55 8.78
N ASP A 134 -50.23 25.47 8.00
CA ASP A 134 -51.30 25.10 7.06
C ASP A 134 -52.64 24.85 7.76
N ASN A 135 -52.62 24.28 8.97
CA ASN A 135 -53.84 23.97 9.71
C ASN A 135 -54.41 25.17 10.49
N TYR A 136 -53.55 26.07 10.98
CA TYR A 136 -53.96 27.12 11.93
C TYR A 136 -53.87 28.55 11.38
N MET A 137 -53.23 28.76 10.22
CA MET A 137 -53.02 30.09 9.65
C MET A 137 -53.69 30.21 8.27
N PRO A 138 -54.57 31.19 8.06
CA PRO A 138 -55.10 31.48 6.73
C PRO A 138 -54.00 31.88 5.74
N ALA A 139 -54.08 31.39 4.51
CA ALA A 139 -53.09 31.65 3.46
C ALA A 139 -52.88 33.14 3.16
N SER A 140 -53.92 33.96 3.29
CA SER A 140 -53.86 35.42 3.10
C SER A 140 -52.93 36.10 4.10
N GLU A 141 -52.95 35.66 5.36
CA GLU A 141 -52.12 36.22 6.42
C GLU A 141 -50.68 35.69 6.33
N TYR A 142 -50.48 34.43 5.92
CA TYR A 142 -49.16 33.86 5.69
C TYR A 142 -48.34 34.70 4.69
N VAL A 143 -48.93 34.99 3.53
CA VAL A 143 -48.26 35.78 2.47
C VAL A 143 -47.94 37.20 2.94
N LYS A 144 -48.79 37.81 3.78
CA LYS A 144 -48.52 39.15 4.34
C LYS A 144 -47.30 39.14 5.28
N ILE A 145 -47.14 38.08 6.08
CA ILE A 145 -45.99 37.94 6.98
C ILE A 145 -44.72 37.66 6.18
N GLU A 146 -44.77 36.75 5.21
CA GLU A 146 -43.62 36.40 4.37
C GLU A 146 -43.05 37.61 3.63
N ARG A 147 -43.91 38.46 3.04
CA ARG A 147 -43.47 39.68 2.35
C ARG A 147 -42.81 40.72 3.26
N ARG A 148 -43.13 40.70 4.55
CA ARG A 148 -42.60 41.66 5.53
C ARG A 148 -41.38 41.13 6.25
N ALA A 149 -41.12 39.82 6.20
CA ALA A 149 -39.99 39.22 6.89
C ALA A 149 -38.68 39.65 6.21
N GLU A 150 -37.76 40.20 6.99
CA GLU A 150 -36.44 40.63 6.55
C GLU A 150 -35.39 39.78 7.26
N TRP A 151 -34.41 39.28 6.50
CA TRP A 151 -33.30 38.52 7.07
C TRP A 151 -32.26 39.46 7.65
N ASN A 152 -31.96 39.31 8.94
CA ASN A 152 -30.91 40.06 9.59
C ASN A 152 -29.62 39.22 9.66
N GLU A 153 -28.61 39.60 8.86
CA GLU A 153 -27.34 38.88 8.75
C GLU A 153 -26.49 38.93 10.03
N GLU A 154 -26.61 39.99 10.83
CA GLU A 154 -25.83 40.15 12.06
C GLU A 154 -26.32 39.21 13.16
N LEU A 155 -27.63 39.08 13.28
CA LEU A 155 -28.27 38.22 14.28
C LEU A 155 -28.53 36.80 13.76
N LYS A 156 -28.44 36.59 12.44
CA LYS A 156 -28.75 35.33 11.74
C LYS A 156 -30.16 34.84 12.02
N GLU A 157 -31.10 35.77 12.08
CA GLU A 157 -32.51 35.50 12.38
C GLU A 157 -33.43 36.31 11.45
N TRP A 158 -34.60 35.74 11.15
CA TRP A 158 -35.67 36.45 10.47
C TRP A 158 -36.32 37.45 11.43
N GLN A 159 -36.37 38.71 11.02
CA GLN A 159 -37.03 39.77 11.76
C GLN A 159 -38.24 40.28 11.00
N ILE A 160 -39.33 40.51 11.72
CA ILE A 160 -40.53 41.13 11.15
C ILE A 160 -40.58 42.57 11.66
N PRO A 161 -40.55 43.58 10.78
CA PRO A 161 -40.63 44.97 11.19
C PRO A 161 -41.98 45.26 11.85
N ASN A 162 -41.96 46.19 12.82
CA ASN A 162 -43.16 46.65 13.56
C ASN A 162 -43.87 45.56 14.38
N LEU A 163 -43.18 44.48 14.75
CA LEU A 163 -43.75 43.38 15.52
C LEU A 163 -44.31 43.83 16.89
N GLU A 164 -43.73 44.86 17.50
CA GLU A 164 -44.17 45.44 18.79
C GLU A 164 -45.61 45.98 18.75
N TYR A 165 -46.07 46.41 17.58
CA TYR A 165 -47.41 46.96 17.38
C TYR A 165 -48.45 45.90 17.02
N THR A 166 -48.07 44.62 16.99
CA THR A 166 -49.03 43.54 16.77
C THR A 166 -49.94 43.37 17.98
N GLY A 167 -51.21 43.00 17.74
CA GLY A 167 -52.21 42.85 18.80
C GLY A 167 -51.81 41.88 19.92
N ASN A 168 -50.97 40.88 19.62
CA ASN A 168 -50.46 39.94 20.62
C ASN A 168 -49.39 40.57 21.53
N ASN A 169 -48.46 41.36 20.98
CA ASN A 169 -47.43 42.06 21.75
C ASN A 169 -48.02 43.22 22.54
N ILE A 170 -48.99 43.96 21.97
CA ILE A 170 -49.75 44.99 22.71
C ILE A 170 -50.50 44.37 23.90
N LYS A 171 -51.12 43.19 23.75
CA LYS A 171 -51.79 42.49 24.87
C LYS A 171 -50.79 42.05 25.95
N LYS A 172 -49.60 41.57 25.57
CA LYS A 172 -48.53 41.23 26.52
C LYS A 172 -48.05 42.46 27.29
N ASN A 173 -47.81 43.57 26.58
CA ASN A 173 -47.39 44.84 27.17
C ASN A 173 -48.47 45.43 28.11
N LYS A 174 -49.76 45.33 27.74
CA LYS A 174 -50.88 45.72 28.60
C LYS A 174 -51.01 44.85 29.86
N LYS A 175 -50.73 43.55 29.77
CA LYS A 175 -50.68 42.65 30.95
C LYS A 175 -49.50 43.00 31.86
N ALA A 176 -48.32 43.22 31.28
CA ALA A 176 -47.13 43.65 32.03
C ALA A 176 -47.30 45.02 32.72
N GLN A 177 -48.01 45.95 32.09
CA GLN A 177 -48.39 47.23 32.68
C GLN A 177 -49.38 47.06 33.85
N LYS A 178 -50.37 46.16 33.73
CA LYS A 178 -51.30 45.83 34.83
C LYS A 178 -50.62 45.15 36.02
N GLU A 179 -49.52 44.44 35.78
CA GLU A 179 -48.66 43.82 36.80
C GLU A 179 -47.60 44.80 37.37
N GLY A 180 -47.65 46.09 37.00
CA GLY A 180 -46.84 47.15 37.62
C GLY A 180 -45.41 47.28 37.12
N LYS A 181 -45.03 46.63 36.00
CA LYS A 181 -43.74 46.88 35.34
C LYS A 181 -43.85 48.07 34.39
N LYS A 182 -43.17 49.19 34.73
CA LYS A 182 -43.10 50.39 33.90
C LYS A 182 -42.32 50.10 32.61
N ILE A 183 -43.00 50.18 31.47
CA ILE A 183 -42.37 50.26 30.15
C ILE A 183 -42.21 51.75 29.87
N GLY A 184 -40.96 52.23 29.86
CA GLY A 184 -40.61 53.60 29.54
C GLY A 184 -40.88 53.90 28.06
N ASP A 185 -41.51 55.05 27.86
CA ASP A 185 -41.44 55.97 26.72
C ASP A 185 -41.79 55.45 25.31
N VAL A 186 -42.87 56.00 24.74
CA VAL A 186 -42.94 56.72 23.44
C VAL A 186 -44.33 56.59 22.79
N GLU A 187 -45.04 57.73 22.77
CA GLU A 187 -45.93 58.26 21.72
C GLU A 187 -46.56 57.26 20.73
N SER A 188 -47.79 56.80 20.99
CA SER A 188 -48.58 56.09 19.96
C SER A 188 -50.09 56.21 20.19
N ASN A 189 -50.60 57.44 20.31
CA ASN A 189 -52.04 57.71 20.42
C ASN A 189 -52.61 58.57 19.27
N PHE A 190 -51.82 58.93 18.26
CA PHE A 190 -52.26 59.85 17.20
C PHE A 190 -52.71 59.16 15.89
N LEU A 191 -52.45 57.86 15.71
CA LEU A 191 -52.74 57.16 14.44
C LEU A 191 -54.02 56.32 14.41
N TYR A 192 -54.68 56.13 15.57
CA TYR A 192 -55.84 55.22 15.69
C TYR A 192 -57.11 55.77 15.02
N GLU A 193 -57.23 57.10 14.90
CA GLU A 193 -58.40 57.74 14.27
C GLU A 193 -58.41 57.66 12.73
N HIS A 194 -57.25 57.51 12.07
CA HIS A 194 -57.19 57.57 10.61
C HIS A 194 -57.43 56.22 9.90
N ILE A 195 -57.38 55.09 10.63
CA ILE A 195 -57.50 53.74 10.05
C ILE A 195 -58.96 53.31 9.89
N LEU A 196 -59.90 53.95 10.60
CA LEU A 196 -61.31 53.56 10.58
C LEU A 196 -62.14 54.17 9.44
N ASN A 197 -61.54 55.01 8.57
CA ASN A 197 -62.25 55.77 7.54
C ASN A 197 -61.89 55.42 6.08
N PHE A 198 -61.28 54.25 5.81
CA PHE A 198 -61.16 53.77 4.43
C PHE A 198 -62.18 52.66 4.17
N GLU A 199 -63.23 52.99 3.43
CA GLU A 199 -64.15 52.05 2.81
C GLU A 199 -63.38 51.19 1.78
N ASP A 200 -63.64 49.89 1.84
CA ASP A 200 -62.99 48.81 1.10
C ASP A 200 -63.70 48.60 -0.23
N ASP A 201 -63.12 49.14 -1.32
CA ASP A 201 -63.50 48.84 -2.70
C ASP A 201 -62.25 48.33 -3.44
N SER A 202 -61.98 47.01 -3.41
CA SER A 202 -61.09 46.40 -4.40
C SER A 202 -61.43 44.94 -4.70
N GLU A 203 -61.40 44.63 -5.99
CA GLU A 203 -61.85 43.40 -6.66
C GLU A 203 -61.07 42.14 -6.17
N GLU A 204 -61.72 41.30 -5.36
CA GLU A 204 -61.08 40.19 -4.64
C GLU A 204 -61.15 38.80 -5.32
N GLU A 205 -61.80 38.69 -6.49
CA GLU A 205 -62.09 37.38 -7.11
C GLU A 205 -61.00 36.87 -8.08
N ASP A 206 -60.32 37.75 -8.83
CA ASP A 206 -59.31 37.32 -9.82
C ASP A 206 -57.98 36.84 -9.22
N TYR A 207 -57.63 37.28 -8.00
CA TYR A 207 -56.35 36.95 -7.37
C TYR A 207 -56.30 35.55 -6.73
N LYS A 208 -57.44 35.05 -6.25
CA LYS A 208 -57.54 33.74 -5.60
C LYS A 208 -57.29 32.61 -6.61
N GLU A 209 -57.80 32.76 -7.83
CA GLU A 209 -57.60 31.77 -8.89
C GLU A 209 -56.14 31.74 -9.39
N ALA A 210 -55.50 32.90 -9.56
CA ALA A 210 -54.11 32.98 -10.00
C ALA A 210 -53.11 32.37 -8.99
N ALA A 211 -53.35 32.53 -7.69
CA ALA A 211 -52.51 31.93 -6.64
C ALA A 211 -52.66 30.40 -6.60
N THR A 212 -53.88 29.89 -6.73
CA THR A 212 -54.12 28.43 -6.74
C THR A 212 -53.50 27.74 -7.96
N GLN A 213 -53.44 28.40 -9.12
CA GLN A 213 -52.79 27.84 -10.30
C GLN A 213 -51.26 27.78 -10.18
N ARG A 214 -50.63 28.80 -9.58
CA ARG A 214 -49.17 28.77 -9.34
C ARG A 214 -48.77 27.68 -8.37
N VAL A 215 -49.55 27.49 -7.29
CA VAL A 215 -49.33 26.41 -6.33
C VAL A 215 -49.55 25.04 -6.97
N LYS A 216 -50.59 24.86 -7.79
CA LYS A 216 -50.81 23.62 -8.55
C LYS A 216 -49.65 23.31 -9.51
N ASN A 217 -49.13 24.31 -10.21
CA ASN A 217 -48.00 24.14 -11.12
C ASN A 217 -46.69 23.84 -10.35
N MET A 218 -46.51 24.42 -9.16
CA MET A 218 -45.36 24.13 -8.30
C MET A 218 -45.43 22.71 -7.72
N ILE A 219 -46.62 22.26 -7.30
CA ILE A 219 -46.84 20.88 -6.85
C ILE A 219 -46.59 19.89 -7.99
N SER A 220 -47.03 20.19 -9.22
CA SER A 220 -46.74 19.31 -10.37
C SER A 220 -45.26 19.26 -10.72
N ASN A 221 -44.52 20.37 -10.59
CA ASN A 221 -43.07 20.37 -10.83
C ASN A 221 -42.31 19.57 -9.76
N ILE A 222 -42.68 19.72 -8.49
CA ILE A 222 -42.06 18.95 -7.39
C ILE A 222 -42.33 17.45 -7.55
N LEU A 223 -43.54 17.06 -7.96
CA LEU A 223 -43.86 15.64 -8.20
C LEU A 223 -43.07 15.05 -9.39
N VAL A 224 -42.73 15.87 -10.38
CA VAL A 224 -41.88 15.46 -11.52
C VAL A 224 -40.41 15.38 -11.09
N GLU A 225 -39.93 16.33 -10.29
CA GLU A 225 -38.59 16.29 -9.70
C GLU A 225 -38.42 15.10 -8.74
N GLU A 226 -39.44 14.71 -7.97
CA GLU A 226 -39.39 13.53 -7.09
C GLU A 226 -39.24 12.22 -7.89
N GLY A 227 -39.83 12.15 -9.10
CA GLY A 227 -39.66 11.03 -10.03
C GLY A 227 -38.31 11.01 -10.75
N GLU A 228 -37.67 12.17 -10.92
CA GLU A 228 -36.31 12.31 -11.46
C GLU A 228 -35.23 12.09 -10.38
N GLU A 229 -35.48 12.47 -9.12
CA GLU A 229 -34.61 12.23 -7.97
C GLU A 229 -34.56 10.74 -7.58
N GLU A 230 -35.66 9.99 -7.73
CA GLU A 230 -35.64 8.52 -7.58
C GLU A 230 -34.83 7.81 -8.68
N GLN A 231 -34.49 8.49 -9.78
CA GLN A 231 -33.62 7.99 -10.86
C GLN A 231 -32.17 8.44 -10.77
N LEU A 232 -31.77 9.19 -9.74
CA LEU A 232 -30.36 9.37 -9.41
C LEU A 232 -29.81 8.12 -8.69
N GLU A 233 -29.87 6.98 -9.37
CA GLU A 233 -28.85 5.95 -9.20
C GLU A 233 -27.51 6.65 -9.43
N ALA A 234 -26.70 6.77 -8.37
CA ALA A 234 -25.31 7.17 -8.50
C ALA A 234 -24.72 6.43 -9.70
N PRO A 235 -24.15 7.11 -10.72
CA PRO A 235 -23.59 6.42 -11.86
C PRO A 235 -22.62 5.39 -11.30
N ALA A 236 -22.89 4.11 -11.57
CA ALA A 236 -22.07 3.00 -11.10
C ALA A 236 -20.61 3.41 -11.31
N PRO A 237 -19.73 3.29 -10.29
CA PRO A 237 -18.38 3.82 -10.39
C PRO A 237 -17.80 3.30 -11.68
N GLU A 238 -17.55 4.21 -12.64
CA GLU A 238 -16.96 3.83 -13.92
C GLU A 238 -15.78 2.96 -13.55
N GLN A 239 -15.79 1.71 -14.02
CA GLN A 239 -14.72 0.77 -13.72
C GLN A 239 -13.43 1.43 -14.20
N GLN A 240 -12.72 2.11 -13.28
CA GLN A 240 -11.51 2.84 -13.61
C GLN A 240 -10.60 1.82 -14.25
N GLN A 241 -10.44 1.93 -15.57
CA GLN A 241 -9.74 0.92 -16.34
C GLN A 241 -8.33 0.87 -15.77
N ALA A 242 -8.00 -0.23 -15.08
CA ALA A 242 -6.73 -0.34 -14.40
C ALA A 242 -5.60 -0.10 -15.41
N ILE A 243 -4.92 1.03 -15.27
CA ILE A 243 -3.84 1.45 -16.16
C ILE A 243 -2.61 0.65 -15.76
N TYR A 244 -2.15 -0.23 -16.65
CA TYR A 244 -0.94 -1.02 -16.43
C TYR A 244 0.22 -0.45 -17.24
N TYR A 245 1.29 -0.07 -16.54
CA TYR A 245 2.55 0.30 -17.15
C TYR A 245 3.47 -0.92 -17.20
N LYS A 246 4.19 -1.07 -18.33
CA LYS A 246 5.30 -2.00 -18.45
C LYS A 246 6.59 -1.19 -18.56
N TYR A 247 7.58 -1.55 -17.75
CA TYR A 247 8.90 -0.96 -17.84
C TYR A 247 9.72 -1.72 -18.89
N THR A 248 10.17 -0.98 -19.91
CA THR A 248 11.17 -1.43 -20.89
C THR A 248 12.43 -0.59 -20.71
N GLU A 249 13.53 -0.99 -21.34
CA GLU A 249 14.82 -0.26 -21.25
C GLU A 249 14.73 1.21 -21.66
N ASN A 250 13.69 1.60 -22.40
CA ASN A 250 13.43 2.97 -22.85
C ASN A 250 12.35 3.71 -22.04
N GLY A 251 11.88 3.15 -20.92
CA GLY A 251 10.93 3.78 -20.00
C GLY A 251 9.62 3.03 -19.80
N ALA A 252 8.69 3.66 -19.08
CA ALA A 252 7.37 3.11 -18.75
C ALA A 252 6.39 3.34 -19.91
N GLU A 253 5.95 2.27 -20.56
CA GLU A 253 4.99 2.31 -21.67
C GLU A 253 3.61 1.79 -21.19
N ARG A 254 2.52 2.46 -21.59
CA ARG A 254 1.15 2.12 -21.20
C ARG A 254 0.65 0.96 -22.07
N GLU A 255 0.30 -0.19 -21.47
CA GLU A 255 -0.30 -1.32 -22.20
C GLU A 255 -1.85 -1.20 -22.26
N ASP A 256 -2.43 -1.54 -23.42
CA ASP A 256 -3.89 -1.63 -23.61
C ASP A 256 -4.54 -2.66 -22.65
N PRO A 257 -5.68 -2.33 -22.00
CA PRO A 257 -6.31 -3.18 -20.99
C PRO A 257 -6.80 -4.54 -21.52
N GLU A 258 -7.12 -4.66 -22.81
CA GLU A 258 -7.53 -5.93 -23.40
C GLU A 258 -6.37 -6.91 -23.64
N LYS A 259 -5.20 -6.39 -24.04
CA LYS A 259 -4.00 -7.20 -24.30
C LYS A 259 -3.45 -7.79 -22.99
N SER A 260 -3.50 -7.01 -21.91
CA SER A 260 -3.08 -7.46 -20.58
C SER A 260 -3.99 -8.55 -20.00
N LYS A 261 -5.32 -8.43 -20.16
CA LYS A 261 -6.29 -9.48 -19.79
C LYS A 261 -6.01 -10.80 -20.54
N LYS A 262 -5.86 -10.77 -21.87
CA LYS A 262 -5.55 -11.95 -22.68
C LYS A 262 -4.24 -12.63 -22.27
N LYS A 263 -3.20 -11.86 -21.90
CA LYS A 263 -1.93 -12.42 -21.37
C LYS A 263 -2.10 -13.05 -19.98
N LYS A 264 -2.85 -12.42 -19.06
CA LYS A 264 -3.13 -12.98 -17.73
C LYS A 264 -3.90 -14.28 -17.82
N ASP A 265 -4.89 -14.38 -18.71
CA ASP A 265 -5.67 -15.61 -18.90
C ASP A 265 -4.83 -16.73 -19.52
N LYS A 266 -3.94 -16.41 -20.47
CA LYS A 266 -2.94 -17.38 -20.98
C LYS A 266 -1.99 -17.85 -19.88
N LYS A 267 -1.53 -16.96 -19.00
CA LYS A 267 -0.64 -17.30 -17.87
C LYS A 267 -1.36 -18.17 -16.83
N LYS A 268 -2.62 -17.85 -16.51
CA LYS A 268 -3.48 -18.68 -15.62
C LYS A 268 -3.73 -20.06 -16.21
N LYS A 269 -3.99 -20.18 -17.52
CA LYS A 269 -4.13 -21.48 -18.20
C LYS A 269 -2.85 -22.30 -18.16
N GLY A 270 -1.67 -21.68 -18.30
CA GLY A 270 -0.38 -22.35 -18.16
C GLY A 270 -0.04 -22.79 -16.74
N LEU A 271 -0.54 -22.08 -15.72
CA LEU A 271 -0.38 -22.44 -14.30
C LEU A 271 -1.32 -23.59 -13.87
N GLN A 272 -2.48 -23.73 -14.52
CA GLN A 272 -3.44 -24.81 -14.24
C GLN A 272 -3.08 -26.15 -14.92
N SER A 273 -2.25 -26.14 -15.97
CA SER A 273 -1.85 -27.38 -16.67
C SER A 273 -0.67 -28.12 -16.03
N GLY A 274 -0.07 -27.58 -14.97
CA GLY A 274 0.94 -28.28 -14.18
C GLY A 274 0.28 -29.20 -13.15
N LYS A 275 0.08 -30.49 -13.47
CA LYS A 275 -0.22 -31.51 -12.45
C LYS A 275 0.89 -31.44 -11.39
N ARG A 276 0.54 -31.02 -10.17
CA ARG A 276 1.48 -30.95 -9.03
C ARG A 276 2.13 -32.33 -8.83
N PRO A 277 3.45 -32.41 -8.55
CA PRO A 277 4.10 -33.68 -8.23
C PRO A 277 3.43 -34.32 -7.00
N ILE A 278 3.27 -35.65 -7.05
CA ILE A 278 2.49 -36.45 -6.08
C ILE A 278 3.02 -36.32 -4.64
N THR A 279 4.28 -35.90 -4.46
CA THR A 279 4.96 -35.74 -3.16
C THR A 279 4.42 -34.60 -2.29
N ALA A 280 3.59 -33.68 -2.83
CA ALA A 280 3.05 -32.53 -2.10
C ALA A 280 1.54 -32.65 -1.77
N LYS A 281 0.90 -33.79 -2.04
CA LYS A 281 -0.48 -34.03 -1.55
C LYS A 281 -0.40 -34.46 -0.08
N LYS A 282 -1.06 -33.70 0.79
CA LYS A 282 -1.25 -34.04 2.21
C LYS A 282 -1.97 -35.40 2.28
N MET A 283 -1.24 -36.47 2.58
CA MET A 283 -1.80 -37.82 2.64
C MET A 283 -2.81 -37.91 3.79
N LYS A 284 -3.95 -38.57 3.55
CA LYS A 284 -4.95 -38.79 4.60
C LYS A 284 -4.42 -39.91 5.52
N LYS A 285 -4.74 -39.85 6.82
CA LYS A 285 -4.24 -40.79 7.84
C LYS A 285 -4.43 -42.29 7.48
N GLY A 286 -5.41 -42.62 6.64
CA GLY A 286 -5.63 -44.00 6.17
C GLY A 286 -4.57 -44.53 5.21
N ASP A 287 -3.94 -43.67 4.41
CA ASP A 287 -2.96 -44.10 3.40
C ASP A 287 -1.64 -44.55 4.05
N ILE A 288 -1.30 -43.98 5.21
CA ILE A 288 -0.09 -44.32 5.99
C ILE A 288 -0.19 -45.75 6.55
N VAL A 289 -1.38 -46.17 7.00
CA VAL A 289 -1.59 -47.51 7.56
C VAL A 289 -1.44 -48.58 6.48
N SER A 290 -1.98 -48.34 5.29
CA SER A 290 -1.85 -49.27 4.16
C SER A 290 -0.40 -49.47 3.69
N MET A 291 0.45 -48.44 3.82
CA MET A 291 1.84 -48.51 3.38
C MET A 291 2.71 -49.28 4.37
N VAL A 292 2.38 -49.22 5.68
CA VAL A 292 3.08 -49.98 6.72
C VAL A 292 2.73 -51.47 6.64
N GLU A 293 1.48 -51.82 6.31
CA GLU A 293 1.07 -53.22 6.09
C GLU A 293 1.72 -53.84 4.84
N THR A 294 2.07 -53.04 3.83
CA THR A 294 2.79 -53.55 2.63
C THR A 294 4.30 -53.71 2.82
N MET A 295 4.86 -53.25 3.94
CA MET A 295 6.30 -53.34 4.24
C MET A 295 6.66 -54.35 5.33
N THR A 296 5.67 -55.07 5.86
CA THR A 296 5.83 -56.25 6.73
C THR A 296 5.47 -57.51 5.98
#